data_AF-C7TZS2-F1
#
_entry.id   AF-C7TZS2-F1
#
_cell.length_a   1.000
_cell.length_b   1.000
_cell.length_c   1.000
_cell.angle_alpha   90.00
_cell.angle_beta   90.00
_cell.angle_gamma   90.00
#
_symmetry.space_group_name_H-M   'P 1'
#
loop_
_entity.id
_entity.type
_entity.pdbx_description
1 polymer ?
#
loop_
_entity_poly.entity_id
_entity_poly.type
_entity_poly.pdbx_seq_one_letter_code
_entity_poly.pdbx_strand_id
1 'polypeptide(L)'
;MALGVATIFPRCVHRCSARLIHFRFPVVSGLCSGRKFSTETSEQSSTPKESDKELESLKTEMQKLTQKYDDLDDKYKRALAESENMRKRLMKQIDEAKLFGIQSFCKDLLEVADVLTTAIASAPQDQLKDGVNPPFANLYNGLVMTEMEMLKVFSHY
;
A
#
# COMPACT_ATOMS: atom_id res chain seq x y z
N MET A 1 37.86 -5.48 -29.04
CA MET A 1 36.66 -4.65 -28.87
C MET A 1 35.70 -5.40 -27.95
N ALA A 2 35.21 -4.70 -26.93
CA ALA A 2 34.00 -4.90 -26.11
C ALA A 2 32.94 -5.87 -26.69
N LEU A 3 32.05 -6.55 -25.98
CA LEU A 3 31.57 -6.70 -24.57
C LEU A 3 30.45 -7.78 -24.69
N GLY A 4 30.08 -8.53 -23.65
CA GLY A 4 28.77 -9.23 -23.70
C GLY A 4 28.52 -10.43 -22.79
N VAL A 5 28.28 -10.16 -21.50
CA VAL A 5 27.25 -10.78 -20.62
C VAL A 5 27.01 -12.30 -20.72
N ALA A 6 27.59 -13.06 -19.79
CA ALA A 6 27.22 -14.44 -19.51
C ALA A 6 26.05 -14.50 -18.51
N THR A 7 24.86 -14.81 -19.01
CA THR A 7 23.73 -15.32 -18.23
C THR A 7 23.95 -16.80 -17.95
N ILE A 8 24.26 -17.20 -16.71
CA ILE A 8 24.18 -18.61 -16.29
C ILE A 8 23.59 -18.68 -14.88
N PHE A 9 22.30 -19.00 -14.84
CA PHE A 9 21.61 -19.59 -13.70
C PHE A 9 22.08 -21.05 -13.57
N PRO A 10 22.25 -21.57 -12.34
CA PRO A 10 21.80 -22.93 -12.10
C PRO A 10 20.97 -23.09 -10.83
N ARG A 11 19.93 -23.91 -11.02
CA ARG A 11 19.12 -24.59 -10.01
C ARG A 11 19.97 -25.23 -8.91
N CYS A 12 19.49 -25.18 -7.68
CA CYS A 12 19.58 -26.34 -6.78
C CYS A 12 18.38 -26.37 -5.82
N VAL A 13 17.49 -27.33 -6.05
CA VAL A 13 16.36 -27.68 -5.16
C VAL A 13 16.73 -29.02 -4.51
N HIS A 14 17.08 -29.01 -3.23
CA HIS A 14 16.73 -30.09 -2.30
C HIS A 14 16.90 -29.67 -0.83
N ARG A 15 15.74 -29.47 -0.18
CA ARG A 15 15.37 -30.06 1.11
C ARG A 15 16.38 -29.93 2.27
N CYS A 16 16.14 -28.96 3.15
CA CYS A 16 16.55 -29.06 4.55
C CYS A 16 15.46 -28.46 5.46
N SER A 17 14.82 -29.33 6.23
CA SER A 17 13.85 -29.01 7.28
C SER A 17 14.62 -28.57 8.53
N ALA A 18 14.50 -27.31 8.94
CA ALA A 18 14.92 -26.88 10.28
C ALA A 18 14.26 -25.56 10.71
N ARG A 19 13.31 -25.68 11.64
CA ARG A 19 13.15 -24.88 12.87
C ARG A 19 13.13 -23.35 12.71
N LEU A 20 11.91 -22.82 12.55
CA LEU A 20 11.57 -21.41 12.77
C LEU A 20 11.83 -21.06 14.26
N ILE A 21 12.87 -20.25 14.53
CA ILE A 21 13.13 -19.73 15.87
C ILE A 21 12.27 -18.47 16.03
N HIS A 22 11.21 -18.61 16.81
CA HIS A 22 10.40 -17.52 17.34
C HIS A 22 11.23 -16.75 18.39
N PHE A 23 11.74 -15.57 18.07
CA PHE A 23 12.23 -14.64 19.09
C PHE A 23 11.03 -13.90 19.68
N ARG A 24 10.36 -14.57 20.64
CA ARG A 24 9.39 -13.96 21.55
C ARG A 24 10.18 -13.38 22.72
N PHE A 25 10.30 -12.06 22.78
CA PHE A 25 10.81 -11.36 23.96
C PHE A 25 9.90 -11.68 25.17
N PRO A 26 10.45 -12.14 26.32
CA PRO A 26 9.65 -12.33 27.52
C PRO A 26 9.54 -11.01 28.27
N VAL A 27 8.30 -10.58 28.50
CA VAL A 27 7.94 -9.67 29.59
C VAL A 27 8.14 -10.44 30.89
N VAL A 28 9.08 -10.00 31.74
CA VAL A 28 9.14 -10.42 33.15
C VAL A 28 8.77 -9.21 33.99
N SER A 29 7.52 -9.22 34.43
CA SER A 29 6.98 -8.42 35.51
C SER A 29 7.43 -8.98 36.86
N GLY A 30 7.86 -8.08 37.75
CA GLY A 30 7.78 -8.28 39.19
C GLY A 30 9.08 -8.70 39.86
N LEU A 31 9.69 -7.76 40.58
CA LEU A 31 10.22 -8.05 41.90
C LEU A 31 10.26 -6.78 42.76
N CYS A 32 9.39 -6.78 43.78
CA CYS A 32 9.59 -5.98 44.98
C CYS A 32 10.91 -6.40 45.66
N SER A 33 11.67 -5.43 46.16
CA SER A 33 12.57 -5.68 47.30
C SER A 33 12.77 -4.40 48.10
N GLY A 34 11.96 -4.28 49.15
CA GLY A 34 12.40 -3.64 50.37
C GLY A 34 13.36 -4.57 51.09
N ARG A 35 14.56 -4.09 51.39
CA ARG A 35 15.40 -4.60 52.47
C ARG A 35 16.24 -3.44 53.00
N LYS A 36 15.87 -2.96 54.20
CA LYS A 36 16.69 -2.04 55.01
C LYS A 36 17.83 -2.86 55.63
N PHE A 37 19.07 -2.39 55.55
CA PHE A 37 20.12 -2.74 56.49
C PHE A 37 21.10 -1.56 56.65
N SER A 38 21.64 -1.47 57.85
CA SER A 38 21.93 -0.25 58.59
C SER A 38 23.21 0.50 58.19
N THR A 39 23.20 1.78 58.58
CA THR A 39 24.32 2.68 58.88
C THR A 39 25.69 2.03 59.06
N GLU A 40 26.64 2.45 58.24
CA GLU A 40 27.99 2.81 58.70
C GLU A 40 28.36 4.15 58.08
N THR A 41 28.32 5.18 58.92
CA THR A 41 28.97 6.47 58.66
C THR A 41 30.47 6.25 58.85
N SER A 42 31.22 6.43 57.77
CA SER A 42 32.66 6.74 57.82
C SER A 42 32.87 7.96 56.94
N GLU A 43 32.88 9.12 57.59
CA GLU A 43 33.37 10.35 57.00
C GLU A 43 34.89 10.28 56.88
N GLN A 44 35.43 10.59 55.70
CA GLN A 44 36.75 11.20 55.58
C GLN A 44 36.87 12.03 54.29
N SER A 45 36.67 13.34 54.49
CA SER A 45 37.50 14.46 54.01
C SER A 45 37.85 14.59 52.52
N SER A 46 37.12 15.52 51.89
CA SER A 46 37.60 16.69 51.14
C SER A 46 38.33 16.52 49.80
N THR A 47 37.55 16.54 48.71
CA THR A 47 37.64 17.56 47.62
C THR A 47 36.23 17.89 47.05
N PRO A 48 35.41 18.73 47.70
CA PRO A 48 34.02 18.95 47.31
C PRO A 48 33.82 19.89 46.11
N LYS A 49 34.83 20.12 45.27
CA LYS A 49 34.77 21.18 44.22
C LYS A 49 34.94 20.67 42.79
N GLU A 50 35.39 19.43 42.60
CA GLU A 50 35.50 18.79 41.27
C GLU A 50 34.32 17.85 41.00
N SER A 51 33.92 17.02 41.98
CA SER A 51 32.77 16.13 41.87
C SER A 51 31.46 16.85 41.57
N ASP A 52 31.24 18.00 42.19
CA ASP A 52 29.99 18.78 41.98
C ASP A 52 29.96 19.42 40.59
N LYS A 53 31.12 19.80 40.04
CA LYS A 53 31.22 20.33 38.68
C LYS A 53 31.00 19.24 37.63
N GLU A 54 31.52 18.05 37.87
CA GLU A 54 31.30 16.87 37.01
C GLU A 54 29.84 16.40 37.07
N LEU A 55 29.21 16.44 38.24
CA LEU A 55 27.79 16.15 38.40
C LEU A 55 26.91 17.18 37.68
N GLU A 56 27.24 18.48 37.76
CA GLU A 56 26.52 19.50 37.01
C GLU A 56 26.75 19.38 35.49
N SER A 57 27.97 19.07 35.03
CA SER A 57 28.21 18.82 33.60
C SER A 57 27.42 17.61 33.10
N LEU A 58 27.41 16.49 33.83
CA LEU A 58 26.64 15.30 33.49
C LEU A 58 25.13 15.57 33.48
N LYS A 59 24.61 16.36 34.43
CA LYS A 59 23.20 16.79 34.43
C LYS A 59 22.87 17.63 33.20
N THR A 60 23.74 18.57 32.81
CA THR A 60 23.51 19.37 31.60
C THR A 60 23.57 18.54 30.33
N GLU A 61 24.42 17.51 30.27
CA GLU A 61 24.46 16.56 29.15
C GLU A 61 23.20 15.70 29.10
N MET A 62 22.73 15.19 30.23
CA MET A 62 21.46 14.48 30.35
C MET A 62 20.28 15.36 29.91
N GLN A 63 20.25 16.63 30.30
CA GLN A 63 19.22 17.58 29.85
C GLN A 63 19.29 17.83 28.33
N LYS A 64 20.49 17.99 27.77
CA LYS A 64 20.66 18.13 26.31
C LYS A 64 20.23 16.88 25.55
N LEU A 65 20.54 15.69 26.08
CA LEU A 65 20.17 14.42 25.46
C LEU A 65 18.66 14.16 25.54
N THR A 66 18.02 14.46 26.67
CA THR A 66 16.56 14.37 26.82
C THR A 66 15.84 15.34 25.90
N GLN A 67 16.29 16.61 25.82
CA GLN A 67 15.74 17.58 24.85
C GLN A 67 15.88 17.09 23.41
N LYS A 68 17.05 16.56 23.02
CA LYS A 68 17.23 15.98 21.68
C LYS A 68 16.34 14.76 21.43
N TYR A 69 16.11 13.94 22.45
CA TYR A 69 15.24 12.78 22.35
C TYR A 69 13.80 13.23 22.11
N ASP A 70 13.30 14.18 22.91
CA ASP A 70 11.95 14.72 22.79
C ASP A 70 11.75 15.39 21.41
N ASP A 71 12.73 16.19 20.96
CA ASP A 71 12.72 16.82 19.64
C ASP A 71 12.65 15.79 18.49
N LEU A 72 13.35 14.65 18.64
CA LEU A 72 13.35 13.59 17.63
C LEU A 72 12.07 12.77 17.67
N ASP A 73 11.53 12.48 18.86
CA ASP A 73 10.28 11.77 19.03
C ASP A 73 9.10 12.57 18.45
N ASP A 74 9.07 13.88 18.67
CA ASP A 74 8.07 14.78 18.08
C ASP A 74 8.16 14.81 16.54
N LYS A 75 9.37 14.91 15.99
CA LYS A 75 9.60 14.85 14.54
C LYS A 75 9.18 13.49 13.98
N TYR A 76 9.50 12.41 14.68
CA TYR A 76 9.15 11.06 14.26
C TYR A 76 7.63 10.85 14.25
N LYS A 77 6.94 11.21 15.32
CA LYS A 77 5.48 11.14 15.41
C LYS A 77 4.80 11.99 14.33
N ARG A 78 5.32 13.18 14.06
CA ARG A 78 4.83 14.04 12.97
C ARG A 78 5.03 13.39 11.61
N ALA A 79 6.22 12.86 11.33
CA ALA A 79 6.51 12.17 10.06
C ALA A 79 5.61 10.93 9.86
N LEU A 80 5.35 10.17 10.92
CA LEU A 80 4.41 9.05 10.87
C LEU A 80 2.99 9.51 10.53
N ALA A 81 2.53 10.58 11.17
CA ALA A 81 1.21 11.15 10.89
C ALA A 81 1.10 11.67 9.45
N GLU A 82 2.12 12.35 8.94
CA GLU A 82 2.18 12.83 7.56
C GLU A 82 2.16 11.68 6.55
N SER A 83 2.92 10.61 6.80
CA SER A 83 2.92 9.41 5.97
C SER A 83 1.56 8.74 5.91
N GLU A 84 0.88 8.58 7.06
CA GLU A 84 -0.43 7.96 7.11
C GLU A 84 -1.53 8.84 6.47
N ASN A 85 -1.44 10.15 6.64
CA ASN A 85 -2.32 11.10 5.96
C ASN A 85 -2.11 11.08 4.44
N MET A 86 -0.85 11.02 3.99
CA MET A 86 -0.50 10.87 2.58
C MET A 86 -1.07 9.56 2.03
N ARG A 87 -0.85 8.44 2.72
CA ARG A 87 -1.38 7.13 2.32
C ARG A 87 -2.90 7.18 2.15
N LYS A 88 -3.62 7.73 3.12
CA LYS A 88 -5.10 7.87 3.05
C LYS A 88 -5.54 8.74 1.88
N ARG A 89 -4.84 9.86 1.62
CA ARG A 89 -5.14 10.74 0.48
C ARG A 89 -4.91 10.03 -0.85
N LEU A 90 -3.79 9.33 -1.00
CA LEU A 90 -3.46 8.62 -2.21
C LEU A 90 -4.44 7.47 -2.49
N MET A 91 -4.86 6.74 -1.46
CA MET A 91 -5.90 5.71 -1.63
C MET A 91 -7.20 6.30 -2.19
N LYS A 92 -7.65 7.45 -1.64
CA LYS A 92 -8.82 8.16 -2.18
C LYS A 92 -8.63 8.58 -3.64
N GLN A 93 -7.49 9.17 -3.97
CA GLN A 93 -7.18 9.59 -5.35
C GLN A 93 -7.11 8.40 -6.31
N ILE A 94 -6.57 7.26 -5.88
CA ILE A 94 -6.54 6.03 -6.66
C ILE A 94 -7.96 5.53 -6.92
N ASP A 95 -8.82 5.53 -5.90
CA ASP A 95 -10.20 5.06 -6.06
C ASP A 95 -11.03 6.02 -6.93
N GLU A 96 -10.85 7.33 -6.77
CA GLU A 96 -11.43 8.34 -7.66
C GLU A 96 -10.95 8.16 -9.11
N ALA A 97 -9.64 7.97 -9.33
CA ALA A 97 -9.07 7.77 -10.66
C ALA A 97 -9.62 6.51 -11.34
N LYS A 98 -9.84 5.42 -10.60
CA LYS A 98 -10.50 4.21 -11.14
C LYS A 98 -11.92 4.50 -11.60
N LEU A 99 -12.71 5.21 -10.80
CA LEU A 99 -14.09 5.56 -11.15
C LEU A 99 -14.14 6.46 -12.38
N PHE A 100 -13.29 7.50 -12.43
CA PHE A 100 -13.22 8.37 -13.60
C PHE A 100 -12.75 7.63 -14.86
N GLY A 101 -11.80 6.71 -14.73
CA GLY A 101 -11.32 5.90 -15.86
C GLY A 101 -12.41 4.97 -16.44
N ILE A 102 -13.20 4.32 -15.59
CA ILE A 102 -14.34 3.51 -16.03
C ILE A 102 -15.40 4.39 -16.68
N GLN A 103 -15.70 5.55 -16.10
CA GLN A 103 -16.68 6.48 -16.66
C GLN A 103 -16.27 7.01 -18.05
N SER A 104 -14.99 7.38 -18.25
CA SER A 104 -14.51 7.78 -19.58
C SER A 104 -14.59 6.64 -20.57
N PHE A 105 -14.23 5.42 -20.17
CA PHE A 105 -14.33 4.24 -21.02
C PHE A 105 -15.78 3.97 -21.46
N CYS A 106 -16.74 4.05 -20.55
CA CYS A 106 -18.15 3.88 -20.89
C CYS A 106 -18.64 4.95 -21.87
N LYS A 107 -18.20 6.21 -21.72
CA LYS A 107 -18.54 7.30 -22.65
C LYS A 107 -18.04 7.03 -24.06
N ASP A 108 -16.78 6.59 -24.20
CA ASP A 108 -16.20 6.27 -25.50
C ASP A 108 -16.93 5.08 -26.16
N LEU A 109 -17.42 4.14 -25.35
CA LEU A 109 -18.15 2.97 -25.85
C LEU A 109 -19.60 3.27 -26.27
N LEU A 110 -20.22 4.35 -25.77
CA LEU A 110 -21.55 4.79 -26.21
C LEU A 110 -21.57 5.18 -27.70
N GLU A 111 -20.50 5.80 -28.21
CA GLU A 111 -20.39 6.14 -29.62
C GLU A 111 -20.47 4.90 -30.52
N VAL A 112 -19.86 3.78 -30.08
CA VAL A 112 -19.94 2.49 -30.79
C VAL A 112 -21.36 1.92 -30.74
N ALA A 113 -22.07 2.05 -29.62
CA ALA A 113 -23.46 1.60 -29.48
C ALA A 113 -24.40 2.37 -30.41
N ASP A 114 -24.21 3.68 -30.53
CA ASP A 114 -24.98 4.54 -31.44
C ASP A 114 -24.73 4.17 -32.92
N VAL A 115 -23.48 3.85 -33.28
CA VAL A 115 -23.14 3.37 -34.63
C VAL A 115 -23.81 2.03 -34.93
N LEU A 116 -23.83 1.09 -33.98
CA LEU A 116 -24.53 -0.19 -34.15
C LEU A 116 -26.04 -0.01 -34.32
N THR A 117 -26.66 0.85 -33.49
CA THR A 117 -28.09 1.19 -33.61
C THR A 117 -28.41 1.75 -34.99
N THR A 118 -27.55 2.67 -35.47
CA THR A 118 -27.69 3.29 -36.79
C THR A 118 -27.50 2.28 -37.92
N ALA A 119 -26.55 1.35 -37.78
CA ALA A 119 -26.31 0.29 -38.76
C ALA A 119 -27.50 -0.67 -38.87
N ILE A 120 -28.09 -1.05 -37.74
CA ILE A 120 -29.31 -1.88 -37.68
C ILE A 120 -30.48 -1.15 -38.32
N ALA A 121 -30.69 0.13 -37.99
CA ALA A 121 -31.76 0.94 -38.55
C ALA A 121 -31.62 1.19 -40.07
N SER A 122 -30.39 1.23 -40.58
CA SER A 122 -30.09 1.45 -42.00
C SER A 122 -30.15 0.17 -42.84
N ALA A 123 -30.34 -0.99 -42.22
CA ALA A 123 -30.37 -2.27 -42.94
C ALA A 123 -31.65 -2.39 -43.82
N PRO A 124 -31.53 -2.82 -45.08
CA PRO A 124 -32.69 -2.97 -45.97
C PRO A 124 -33.65 -4.06 -45.48
N GLN A 125 -34.81 -3.64 -44.98
CA GLN A 125 -35.89 -4.50 -44.48
C GLN A 125 -36.40 -5.50 -45.54
N ASP A 126 -36.30 -5.14 -46.83
CA ASP A 126 -36.72 -6.01 -47.94
C ASP A 126 -35.90 -7.29 -48.05
N GLN A 127 -34.66 -7.29 -47.57
CA GLN A 127 -33.77 -8.45 -47.57
C GLN A 127 -33.88 -9.31 -46.30
N LEU A 128 -34.63 -8.84 -45.28
CA LEU A 128 -34.90 -9.59 -44.04
C LEU A 128 -36.06 -10.58 -44.17
N LYS A 129 -36.85 -10.50 -45.25
CA LYS A 129 -38.00 -11.40 -45.47
C LYS A 129 -37.55 -12.85 -45.62
N ASP A 130 -38.27 -13.76 -44.97
CA ASP A 130 -37.98 -15.19 -45.00
C ASP A 130 -37.93 -15.72 -46.44
N GLY A 131 -36.77 -16.29 -46.82
CA GLY A 131 -36.54 -16.87 -48.14
C GLY A 131 -35.90 -15.96 -49.19
N VAL A 132 -35.70 -14.66 -48.92
CA VAL A 132 -35.03 -13.74 -49.87
C VAL A 132 -33.51 -13.90 -49.81
N ASN A 133 -32.91 -13.72 -48.62
CA ASN A 133 -31.47 -13.85 -48.40
C ASN A 133 -31.18 -14.41 -47.00
N PRO A 134 -31.21 -15.75 -46.80
CA PRO A 134 -30.94 -16.36 -45.49
C PRO A 134 -29.59 -15.96 -44.85
N PRO A 135 -28.48 -15.82 -45.60
CA PRO A 135 -27.20 -15.38 -45.01
C PRO A 135 -27.24 -13.96 -44.44
N PHE A 136 -28.02 -13.06 -45.05
CA PHE A 136 -28.15 -11.67 -44.60
C PHE A 136 -28.98 -11.57 -43.32
N ALA A 137 -30.10 -12.31 -43.25
CA ALA A 137 -30.91 -12.40 -42.04
C ALA A 137 -30.11 -12.94 -40.83
N ASN A 138 -29.26 -13.94 -41.05
CA ASN A 138 -28.39 -14.47 -40.00
C ASN A 138 -27.37 -13.44 -39.51
N LEU A 139 -26.77 -12.66 -40.42
CA LEU A 139 -25.84 -11.58 -40.05
C LEU A 139 -26.55 -10.48 -39.25
N TYR A 140 -27.74 -10.06 -39.69
CA TYR A 140 -28.55 -9.05 -39.00
C TYR A 140 -28.90 -9.50 -37.58
N ASN A 141 -29.36 -10.75 -37.42
CA ASN A 141 -29.65 -11.33 -36.10
C ASN A 141 -28.39 -11.38 -35.22
N GLY A 142 -27.24 -11.70 -35.80
CA GLY A 142 -25.94 -11.63 -35.12
C GLY A 142 -25.65 -10.22 -34.59
N LEU A 143 -25.81 -9.17 -35.43
CA LEU A 143 -25.63 -7.78 -35.01
C LEU A 143 -26.54 -7.40 -33.85
N VAL A 144 -27.84 -7.74 -33.92
CA VAL A 144 -28.83 -7.46 -32.87
C VAL A 144 -28.45 -8.15 -31.56
N MET A 145 -27.95 -9.40 -31.62
CA MET A 145 -27.45 -10.08 -30.42
C MET A 145 -26.25 -9.35 -29.80
N THR A 146 -25.29 -8.91 -30.60
CA THR A 146 -24.14 -8.13 -30.09
C THR A 146 -24.55 -6.80 -29.47
N GLU A 147 -25.50 -6.09 -30.05
CA GLU A 147 -26.06 -4.85 -29.49
C GLU A 147 -26.70 -5.12 -28.11
N MET A 148 -27.52 -6.16 -28.01
CA MET A 148 -28.14 -6.54 -26.72
C MET A 148 -27.10 -6.94 -25.67
N GLU A 149 -26.08 -7.70 -26.04
CA GLU A 149 -25.00 -8.07 -25.12
C GLU A 149 -24.20 -6.84 -24.66
N MET A 150 -23.92 -5.90 -25.56
CA MET A 150 -23.24 -4.65 -25.24
C MET A 150 -24.05 -3.79 -24.27
N LEU A 151 -25.36 -3.63 -24.50
CA LEU A 151 -26.27 -2.92 -23.59
C LEU A 151 -26.36 -3.60 -22.22
N LYS A 152 -26.32 -4.94 -22.18
CA LYS A 152 -26.26 -5.70 -20.94
C LYS A 152 -24.97 -5.42 -20.16
N VAL A 153 -23.82 -5.35 -20.83
CA VAL A 153 -22.55 -4.99 -20.19
C VAL A 153 -22.63 -3.59 -19.57
N PHE A 154 -23.26 -2.62 -20.24
CA PHE A 154 -23.47 -1.30 -19.66
C PHE A 154 -24.37 -1.29 -18.42
N SER A 155 -25.36 -2.18 -18.33
CA SER A 155 -26.22 -2.26 -17.14
C SER A 155 -25.51 -2.79 -15.88
N HIS A 156 -24.33 -3.41 -16.04
CA HIS A 156 -23.56 -3.97 -14.93
C HIS A 156 -22.66 -2.95 -14.22
N TYR A 157 -22.42 -1.78 -14.82
CA TYR A 157 -21.51 -0.73 -14.33
C TYR A 157 -22.28 0.57 -14.07
#